data_AF-A0A1J5C3D8-F1
#
_entry.id   AF-A0A1J5C3D8-F1
#
_cell.length_a   1.000
_cell.length_b   1.000
_cell.length_c   1.000
_cell.angle_alpha   90.00
_cell.angle_beta   90.00
_cell.angle_gamma   90.00
#
_symmetry.space_group_name_H-M   'P 1'
#
loop_
_entity.id
_entity.type
_entity.pdbx_description
1 polymer ?
#
loop_
_entity_poly.entity_id
_entity_poly.type
_entity_poly.pdbx_seq_one_letter_code
_entity_poly.pdbx_strand_id
1 'polypeptide(L)' 'MAEVHKKQNETLDDLLRRFRKECSRDGLYTEIKKRRYYLPPSVRKKQKDPKKIGR' A
#
# COMPACT_ATOMS: atom_id res chain seq x y z
N MET A 1 1.74 10.15 5.08
CA MET A 1 0.52 9.54 4.49
C MET A 1 0.21 10.31 3.23
N ALA A 2 -0.34 9.67 2.20
CA ALA A 2 -0.72 10.32 0.94
C ALA A 2 -1.59 11.57 1.19
N GLU A 3 -1.00 12.75 1.03
CA GLU A 3 -1.64 14.05 1.19
C GLU A 3 -1.68 14.73 -0.18
N VAL A 4 -2.87 14.77 -0.79
CA VAL A 4 -3.05 15.36 -2.12
C VAL A 4 -3.93 16.60 -2.01
N HIS A 5 -3.31 17.75 -2.25
CA HIS A 5 -4.02 19.03 -2.32
C HIS A 5 -4.55 19.29 -3.73
N LYS A 6 -5.74 19.91 -3.80
CA LYS A 6 -6.35 20.33 -5.07
C LYS A 6 -5.49 21.41 -5.73
N LYS A 7 -5.11 21.23 -6.99
CA LYS A 7 -4.49 22.29 -7.78
C LYS A 7 -5.57 23.17 -8.41
N GLN A 8 -5.21 24.43 -8.73
CA GLN A 8 -6.15 25.47 -9.15
C GLN A 8 -6.96 25.11 -10.40
N ASN A 9 -6.45 24.24 -11.29
CA ASN A 9 -7.10 23.86 -12.56
C ASN A 9 -7.42 22.37 -12.69
N GLU A 10 -7.67 21.67 -11.58
CA GLU A 10 -7.98 20.23 -11.63
C GLU A 10 -9.45 19.92 -11.41
N THR A 11 -9.94 18.98 -12.20
CA THR A 11 -11.25 18.35 -11.99
C THR A 11 -11.19 17.43 -10.76
N LEU A 12 -12.34 17.17 -10.16
CA LEU A 12 -12.45 16.26 -9.01
C LEU A 12 -11.93 14.85 -9.35
N ASP A 13 -12.19 14.38 -10.57
CA ASP A 13 -11.81 13.03 -11.02
C ASP A 13 -10.29 12.89 -11.13
N ASP A 14 -9.60 13.90 -11.66
CA ASP A 14 -8.13 13.94 -11.72
C ASP A 14 -7.47 13.98 -10.33
N LEU A 15 -8.11 14.66 -9.37
CA LEU A 15 -7.67 14.65 -7.97
C LEU A 15 -7.78 13.23 -7.38
N LEU A 16 -8.92 12.57 -7.55
CA LEU A 16 -9.16 11.21 -7.06
C LEU A 16 -8.21 10.19 -7.69
N ARG A 17 -7.91 10.34 -8.98
CA ARG A 17 -6.97 9.48 -9.70
C ARG A 17 -5.55 9.57 -9.13
N ARG A 18 -5.07 10.78 -8.85
CA ARG A 18 -3.74 10.98 -8.23
C ARG A 18 -3.71 10.47 -6.80
N PHE A 19 -4.75 10.76 -6.02
CA PHE A 19 -4.88 10.24 -4.67
C PHE A 19 -4.81 8.71 -4.62
N ARG A 20 -5.54 8.01 -5.49
CA ARG A 20 -5.45 6.54 -5.61
C ARG A 20 -4.04 6.06 -5.97
N LYS A 21 -3.35 6.75 -6.88
CA LYS A 21 -1.97 6.43 -7.26
C LYS A 21 -1.01 6.60 -6.09
N GLU A 22 -1.19 7.64 -5.29
CA GLU A 22 -0.38 7.93 -4.12
C GLU A 22 -0.62 6.94 -2.98
N CYS A 23 -1.88 6.61 -2.67
CA CYS A 23 -2.23 5.52 -1.74
C CYS A 23 -1.65 4.16 -2.17
N SER A 24 -1.59 3.91 -3.48
CA SER A 24 -0.98 2.69 -4.03
C SER A 24 0.54 2.71 -3.89
N ARG A 25 1.17 3.87 -4.10
CA ARG A 25 2.63 4.06 -3.95
C ARG A 25 3.08 3.92 -2.50
N ASP A 26 2.29 4.44 -1.56
CA ASP A 26 2.53 4.29 -0.12
C ASP A 26 2.31 2.85 0.37
N GLY A 27 1.79 1.96 -0.48
CA GLY A 27 1.56 0.55 -0.13
C GLY A 27 0.47 0.35 0.92
N LEU A 28 -0.38 1.37 1.13
CA LEU A 28 -1.36 1.46 2.21
C LEU A 28 -2.34 0.27 2.18
N TYR A 29 -2.78 -0.12 0.98
CA TYR A 29 -3.62 -1.32 0.78
C TYR A 29 -2.92 -2.63 1.17
N THR A 30 -1.61 -2.74 0.92
CA THR A 30 -0.85 -3.95 1.28
C THR A 30 -0.64 -4.05 2.79
N GLU A 31 -0.45 -2.91 3.44
CA GLU A 31 -0.26 -2.83 4.88
C GLU A 31 -1.54 -3.16 5.63
N ILE A 32 -2.69 -2.62 5.18
CA ILE A 32 -4.01 -3.00 5.68
C ILE A 32 -4.15 -4.52 5.62
N LYS A 33 -3.94 -5.15 4.45
CA LYS A 33 -4.07 -6.61 4.28
C LYS A 33 -3.16 -7.40 5.23
N LYS A 34 -1.93 -6.95 5.45
CA LYS A 34 -0.94 -7.62 6.33
C LYS A 34 -1.26 -7.46 7.82
N ARG A 35 -1.97 -6.41 8.21
CA ARG A 35 -2.29 -6.08 9.61
C ARG A 35 -3.70 -6.51 10.05
N ARG A 36 -4.56 -6.98 9.13
CA ARG A 36 -5.95 -7.40 9.45
C ARG A 36 -6.04 -8.48 10.52
N TYR A 37 -5.09 -9.39 10.56
CA TYR A 37 -5.05 -10.49 11.51
C TYR A 37 -3.64 -10.69 12.02
N TYR A 38 -3.51 -11.20 13.25
CA TYR A 38 -2.22 -11.56 13.78
C TYR A 38 -1.63 -12.72 12.97
N LEU A 39 -0.37 -12.55 12.57
CA LEU A 39 0.42 -13.59 11.93
C LEU A 39 1.59 -13.93 12.87
N PRO A 40 1.80 -15.22 13.18
CA PRO A 40 2.98 -15.64 13.93
C PRO A 40 4.27 -15.14 13.27
N PRO A 41 5.31 -14.80 14.05
CA PRO A 41 6.54 -14.20 13.53
C PRO A 41 7.23 -15.08 12.47
N SER A 42 7.12 -16.41 12.60
CA SER A 42 7.63 -17.36 11.60
C SER A 42 6.94 -17.21 10.24
N VAL A 43 5.61 -17.07 10.22
CA VAL A 43 4.82 -16.87 8.99
C VAL A 43 5.11 -15.50 8.38
N ARG A 44 5.28 -14.46 9.20
CA ARG A 44 5.67 -13.11 8.74
C ARG A 44 7.04 -13.12 8.06
N LYS A 45 8.03 -13.82 8.63
CA LYS A 45 9.36 -14.00 8.03
C LYS A 45 9.28 -14.75 6.68
N LYS A 46 8.49 -15.82 6.63
CA LYS A 46 8.27 -16.62 5.41
C LYS A 46 7.65 -15.81 4.27
N GLN A 47 6.65 -14.97 4.57
CA GLN A 47 6.00 -14.10 3.58
C GLN A 47 6.87 -12.90 3.16
N LYS A 48 7.83 -12.47 3.99
CA LYS A 48 8.73 -11.36 3.68
C LYS A 48 9.81 -11.76 2.67
N ASP A 49 10.31 -12.99 2.76
CA ASP A 49 11.42 -13.50 1.95
C ASP A 49 11.05 -14.80 1.20
N PRO A 50 10.10 -14.74 0.23
CA PRO A 50 9.67 -15.93 -0.52
C PRO A 50 10.81 -16.57 -1.33
N LYS A 51 11.86 -15.80 -1.68
CA LYS A 51 13.02 -16.26 -2.47
C LYS A 51 13.93 -17.28 -1.76
N LYS A 52 13.84 -17.43 -0.44
CA LYS A 52 14.68 -18.38 0.33
C LYS A 52 14.11 -19.79 0.41
N ILE A 53 12.87 -20.00 0.00
CA ILE A 53 12.17 -21.31 0.12
C ILE A 53 12.48 -22.25 -1.06
N GLY A 54 13.03 -21.72 -2.15
CA GLY A 54 13.36 -22.48 -3.37
C GLY A 54 14.85 -22.46 -3.73
N ARG A 55 15.75 -22.28 -2.76
CA ARG A 55 17.20 -22.52 -2.91
C ARG A 55 17.61 -23.66 -2.01
#